data_AF-A0A3A0EEZ6-F1
#
_entry.id   AF-A0A3A0EEZ6-F1
#
_cell.length_a   1.000
_cell.length_b   1.000
_cell.length_c   1.000
_cell.angle_alpha   90.00
_cell.angle_beta   90.00
_cell.angle_gamma   90.00
#
_symmetry.space_group_name_H-M   'P 1'
#
loop_
_entity.id
_entity.type
_entity.pdbx_description
1 polymer ?
#
loop_
_entity_poly.entity_id
_entity_poly.type
_entity_poly.pdbx_seq_one_letter_code
_entity_poly.pdbx_strand_id
1 'polypeptide(L)' 'MPATAAPDCHAIGQQYAAQAGGQLARATPEVRGGQQVCVIVVLMPAKDGQRPRRNEIVVPAG' A
#
# COMPACT_ATOMS: atom_id res chain seq x y z
N MET A 1 20.29 4.85 12.43
CA MET A 1 20.30 4.55 10.98
C MET A 1 19.16 5.33 10.35
N PRO A 2 19.39 6.28 9.43
CA PRO A 2 18.28 7.01 8.83
C PRO A 2 17.63 6.06 7.82
N ALA A 3 16.42 5.59 8.11
CA ALA A 3 15.58 4.95 7.12
C ALA A 3 15.25 6.06 6.11
N THR A 4 15.97 6.07 4.99
CA THR A 4 15.71 6.95 3.86
C THR A 4 14.21 6.91 3.61
N ALA A 5 13.53 8.04 3.85
CA ALA A 5 12.13 8.19 3.56
C ALA A 5 11.99 8.02 2.05
N ALA A 6 11.79 6.77 1.63
CA ALA A 6 11.12 6.47 0.38
C ALA A 6 9.88 7.36 0.37
N PRO A 7 9.52 7.95 -0.78
CA PRO A 7 8.29 8.76 -0.88
C PRO A 7 7.20 8.07 -0.08
N ASP A 8 6.49 8.80 0.79
CA ASP A 8 5.68 8.30 1.92
C ASP A 8 4.57 7.30 1.55
N CYS A 9 4.57 6.72 0.35
CA CYS A 9 3.88 5.51 -0.08
C CYS A 9 3.79 4.43 1.00
N HIS A 10 4.82 4.25 1.84
CA HIS A 10 4.75 3.28 2.94
C HIS A 10 3.86 3.78 4.08
N ALA A 11 3.95 5.06 4.45
CA ALA A 11 3.09 5.67 5.48
C ALA A 11 1.64 5.81 5.00
N ILE A 12 1.43 6.38 3.80
CA ILE A 12 0.14 6.46 3.12
C ILE A 12 -0.45 5.07 2.94
N GLY A 13 0.36 4.12 2.48
CA GLY A 13 -0.05 2.74 2.28
C GLY A 13 -0.46 2.05 3.57
N GLN A 14 0.25 2.30 4.66
CA GLN A 14 -0.07 1.75 5.97
C GLN A 14 -1.38 2.33 6.50
N GLN A 15 -1.59 3.64 6.36
CA GLN A 15 -2.86 4.27 6.71
C GLN A 15 -4.02 3.74 5.89
N TYR A 16 -3.84 3.58 4.58
CA TYR A 16 -4.88 3.06 3.69
C TYR A 16 -5.18 1.60 3.97
N ALA A 17 -4.16 0.78 4.20
CA ALA A 17 -4.29 -0.62 4.59
C ALA A 17 -5.07 -0.76 5.91
N ALA A 18 -4.70 0.03 6.93
CA ALA A 18 -5.37 0.04 8.22
C ALA A 18 -6.83 0.48 8.09
N GLN A 19 -7.12 1.52 7.28
CA GLN A 19 -8.49 1.96 6.99
C GLN A 19 -9.30 0.89 6.25
N ALA A 20 -8.68 0.16 5.33
CA ALA A 20 -9.30 -0.94 4.60
C ALA A 20 -9.51 -2.20 5.46
N GLY A 21 -9.03 -2.23 6.70
CA GLY A 21 -9.09 -3.40 7.58
C GLY A 21 -8.09 -4.49 7.22
N GLY A 22 -7.02 -4.13 6.50
CA GLY A 22 -5.94 -5.01 6.09
C GLY A 22 -4.57 -4.56 6.60
N GLN A 23 -3.53 -5.26 6.16
CA GLN A 23 -2.15 -4.93 6.48
C GLN A 23 -1.38 -4.59 5.22
N LEU A 24 -0.54 -3.54 5.28
CA LEU A 24 0.33 -3.19 4.18
C LEU A 24 1.39 -4.30 4.01
N ALA A 25 1.37 -4.94 2.85
CA ALA A 25 2.32 -5.98 2.48
C ALA A 25 3.53 -5.42 1.73
N ARG A 26 3.30 -4.40 0.90
CA ARG A 26 4.32 -3.75 0.08
C ARG A 26 3.83 -2.36 -0.30
N ALA A 27 4.73 -1.39 -0.36
CA ALA A 27 4.46 -0.10 -0.99
C ALA A 27 5.58 0.18 -1.99
N THR A 28 5.21 0.48 -3.23
CA THR A 28 6.15 0.75 -4.32
C THR A 28 5.76 2.06 -4.98
N PRO A 29 6.65 3.06 -5.03
CA PRO A 29 6.42 4.25 -5.84
C PRO A 29 6.49 3.88 -7.33
N GLU A 30 5.52 4.36 -8.10
CA GLU A 30 5.41 4.21 -9.55
C GLU A 30 5.07 5.57 -10.19
N VAL A 31 5.30 5.72 -11.49
CA VAL A 31 4.89 6.91 -12.23
C VAL A 31 3.93 6.45 -13.32
N ARG A 32 2.66 6.89 -13.24
CA ARG A 32 1.63 6.55 -14.23
C ARG A 32 1.18 7.81 -14.95
N GLY A 33 1.39 7.83 -16.27
CA GLY A 33 0.98 8.98 -17.10
C GLY A 33 1.67 10.29 -16.71
N GLY A 34 2.88 10.23 -16.12
CA GLY A 34 3.60 11.40 -15.61
C GLY A 34 3.20 11.83 -14.19
N GLN A 35 2.24 11.15 -13.56
CA GLN A 35 1.86 11.40 -12.18
C GLN A 35 2.57 10.40 -11.25
N GLN A 36 3.22 10.91 -10.19
CA GLN A 36 3.78 10.07 -9.15
C GLN A 36 2.65 9.42 -8.37
N VAL A 37 2.64 8.10 -8.33
CA VAL A 37 1.66 7.27 -7.62
C VAL A 37 2.38 6.27 -6.75
N CYS A 38 1.70 5.77 -5.74
CA CYS A 38 2.16 4.71 -4.87
C CYS A 38 1.30 3.49 -5.12
N VAL A 39 1.88 2.43 -5.66
CA VAL A 39 1.22 1.13 -5.72
C VAL A 39 1.47 0.41 -4.41
N ILE A 40 0.41 0.29 -3.60
CA ILE A 40 0.44 -0.39 -2.32
C ILE A 40 -0.26 -1.74 -2.45
N VAL A 41 0.27 -2.75 -1.80
CA VAL A 41 -0.31 -4.09 -1.73
C VAL A 41 -0.87 -4.25 -0.34
N VAL A 42 -2.19 -4.35 -0.23
CA VAL A 42 -2.90 -4.60 1.03
C VAL A 42 -3.28 -6.07 1.12
N LEU A 43 -2.88 -6.73 2.20
CA LEU A 43 -3.35 -8.06 2.56
C LEU A 43 -4.64 -7.90 3.36
N MET A 44 -5.77 -8.23 2.74
CA MET A 44 -7.04 -8.33 3.45
C MET A 44 -7.13 -9.69 4.14
N PRO A 45 -7.32 -9.70 5.48
CA PRO A 45 -7.59 -10.94 6.20
C PRO A 45 -8.93 -11.49 5.73
N ALA A 46 -8.91 -12.73 5.23
CA ALA A 46 -10.14 -13.44 4.95
C ALA A 46 -10.72 -13.93 6.28
N LYS A 47 -11.97 -13.56 6.57
CA LYS A 47 -12.75 -14.26 7.60
C LYS A 47 -13.08 -15.66 7.04
N ASP A 48 -13.10 -16.68 7.90
CA ASP A 48 -13.45 -18.07 7.54
C ASP A 48 -12.35 -18.95 6.91
N GLY A 49 -11.06 -18.64 7.12
CA GLY A 49 -9.96 -19.52 6.70
C GLY A 49 -9.67 -19.52 5.19
N GLN A 50 -10.29 -18.61 4.43
CA GLN A 50 -9.88 -18.35 3.05
C GLN A 50 -8.49 -17.71 2.99
N ARG A 51 -7.81 -17.89 1.86
CA ARG A 51 -6.49 -17.30 1.63
C ARG A 51 -6.58 -15.76 1.68
N PRO A 52 -5.64 -15.08 2.35
CA PRO A 52 -5.57 -13.62 2.34
C PRO A 52 -5.65 -13.10 0.91
N ARG A 53 -6.52 -12.13 0.66
CA ARG A 53 -6.61 -11.49 -0.64
C ARG A 53 -5.55 -10.39 -0.67
N ARG A 54 -4.64 -10.45 -1.65
CA ARG A 54 -3.78 -9.32 -1.97
C ARG A 54 -4.55 -8.40 -2.90
N ASN A 55 -4.80 -7.19 -2.44
CA ASN A 55 -5.36 -6.12 -3.24
C ASN A 55 -4.26 -5.11 -3.51
N GLU A 56 -3.89 -4.94 -4.78
CA GLU A 56 -3.10 -3.80 -5.20
C GLU A 56 -4.00 -2.58 -5.33
N ILE A 57 -3.61 -1.52 -4.65
CA ILE A 57 -4.31 -0.24 -4.63
C ILE A 57 -3.31 0.80 -5.09
N VAL A 58 -3.69 1.58 -6.10
CA VAL A 58 -2.89 2.71 -6.56
C VAL A 58 -3.39 3.95 -5.84
N VAL A 59 -2.55 4.54 -5.01
CA VAL A 59 -2.84 5.80 -4.32
C VAL A 59 -1.98 6.92 -4.90
N PRO A 60 -2.53 8.13 -5.13
CA PRO A 60 -1.73 9.24 -5.64
C PRO A 60 -0.67 9.68 -4.61
N ALA A 61 0.57 9.88 -5.06
CA ALA A 61 1.64 10.48 -4.27
C ALA A 61 1.64 11.99 -4.51
N GLY A 62 0.54 12.63 -4.12
CA GLY A 62 0.30 14.07 -4.28
C GLY A 62 0.80 14.90 -3.12
#